data_AF-A0AA37WUZ6-F1
#
_entry.id   AF-A0AA37WUZ6-F1
#
_cell.length_a   1.000
_cell.length_b   1.000
_cell.length_c   1.000
_cell.angle_alpha   90.00
_cell.angle_beta   90.00
_cell.angle_gamma   90.00
#
_symmetry.space_group_name_H-M   'P 1'
#
loop_
_entity.id
_entity.type
_entity.pdbx_description
1 polymer ?
#
loop_
_entity_poly.entity_id
_entity_poly.type
_entity_poly.pdbx_seq_one_letter_code
_entity_poly.pdbx_strand_id
1 'polypeptide(L)'
;MNEQRKQELFRAADGLLARTGRVSLRTLIPLLKKGGSNREVGPALAEWKAAKGYAPALKIKELPVPLQDALAKVAGDLWAAAQAEAAARLTRDRENLAVTVRASEELLAEALDRLDAAEAEIAGLRESVTRAEARLERGRSEEFWDRVMREIYEILRASGTMTAAQILRLLKPATVRGAADRREPLTPRTLHKKMSVRVSHGWYFERGETGFSRGTFPTLGRAREAAPPA
;
A
#
# COMPACT_ATOMS: atom_id res chain seq x y z
N MET A 1 -8.26 -59.87 -62.24
CA MET A 1 -9.28 -60.82 -61.73
C MET A 1 -10.65 -60.26 -62.10
N ASN A 2 -11.57 -61.07 -62.65
CA ASN A 2 -12.90 -60.58 -63.05
C ASN A 2 -13.78 -60.22 -61.85
N GLU A 3 -14.72 -59.29 -62.06
CA GLU A 3 -15.54 -58.67 -61.01
C GLU A 3 -16.38 -59.69 -60.21
N GLN A 4 -16.95 -60.71 -60.87
CA GLN A 4 -17.67 -61.79 -60.19
C GLN A 4 -16.80 -62.56 -59.20
N ARG A 5 -15.53 -62.81 -59.55
CA ARG A 5 -14.57 -63.53 -58.68
C ARG A 5 -14.10 -62.64 -57.51
N LYS A 6 -14.02 -61.33 -57.74
CA LYS A 6 -13.76 -60.33 -56.68
C LYS A 6 -14.89 -60.29 -55.65
N GLN A 7 -16.13 -60.30 -56.11
CA GLN A 7 -17.30 -60.34 -55.23
C GLN A 7 -17.37 -61.65 -54.42
N GLU A 8 -17.04 -62.79 -55.03
CA GLU A 8 -16.92 -64.07 -54.32
C GLU A 8 -15.85 -64.01 -53.21
N LEU A 9 -14.67 -63.46 -53.53
CA LEU A 9 -13.59 -63.26 -52.56
C LEU A 9 -14.04 -62.37 -51.39
N PHE A 10 -14.72 -61.28 -51.68
CA PHE A 10 -15.15 -60.31 -50.66
C PHE A 10 -16.20 -60.94 -49.74
N ARG A 11 -17.15 -61.71 -50.28
CA ARG A 11 -18.13 -62.47 -49.48
C ARG A 11 -17.46 -63.53 -48.61
N ALA A 12 -16.48 -64.26 -49.14
CA ALA A 12 -15.72 -65.25 -48.39
C ALA A 12 -14.89 -64.59 -47.27
N ALA A 13 -14.29 -63.42 -47.54
CA ALA A 13 -13.53 -62.64 -46.57
C ALA A 13 -14.44 -62.08 -45.46
N ASP A 14 -15.62 -61.55 -45.81
CA ASP A 14 -16.62 -61.07 -44.84
C ASP A 14 -17.11 -62.22 -43.94
N GLY A 15 -17.41 -63.38 -44.52
CA GLY A 15 -17.80 -64.57 -43.75
C GLY A 15 -16.68 -65.08 -42.83
N LEU A 16 -15.43 -65.00 -43.26
CA LEU A 16 -14.28 -65.41 -42.46
C LEU A 16 -13.97 -64.42 -41.32
N LEU A 17 -14.13 -63.12 -41.59
CA LEU A 17 -14.04 -62.08 -40.57
C LEU A 17 -15.09 -62.29 -39.48
N ALA A 18 -16.35 -62.56 -39.85
CA ALA A 18 -17.43 -62.80 -38.89
C ALA A 18 -17.20 -64.04 -38.03
N ARG A 19 -16.62 -65.11 -38.59
CA ARG A 19 -16.43 -66.39 -37.88
C ARG A 19 -15.17 -66.44 -37.01
N THR A 20 -14.09 -65.79 -37.44
CA THR A 20 -12.76 -65.96 -36.82
C THR A 20 -12.13 -64.66 -36.34
N GLY A 21 -12.70 -63.52 -36.72
CA GLY A 21 -12.12 -62.19 -36.49
C GLY A 21 -10.84 -61.92 -37.29
N ARG A 22 -10.34 -62.88 -38.10
CA ARG A 22 -9.04 -62.76 -38.78
C ARG A 22 -9.02 -63.28 -40.21
N VAL A 23 -8.72 -62.40 -41.16
CA VAL A 23 -8.65 -62.75 -42.59
C VAL A 23 -7.20 -62.74 -43.11
N SER A 24 -6.74 -63.92 -43.55
CA SER A 24 -5.43 -64.11 -44.18
C SER A 24 -5.57 -64.83 -45.53
N LEU A 25 -4.61 -64.69 -46.44
CA LEU A 25 -4.61 -65.41 -47.71
C LEU A 25 -4.65 -66.94 -47.49
N ARG A 26 -3.91 -67.43 -46.48
CA ARG A 26 -3.87 -68.86 -46.12
C ARG A 26 -5.24 -69.41 -45.73
N THR A 27 -6.05 -68.63 -45.03
CA THR A 27 -7.38 -69.05 -44.58
C THR A 27 -8.46 -68.77 -45.63
N LEU A 28 -8.25 -67.78 -46.49
CA LEU A 28 -9.22 -67.37 -47.51
C LEU A 28 -9.15 -68.22 -48.78
N ILE A 29 -7.95 -68.51 -49.30
CA ILE A 29 -7.76 -69.23 -50.58
C ILE A 29 -8.43 -70.61 -50.60
N PRO A 30 -8.37 -71.45 -49.53
CA PRO A 30 -9.06 -72.74 -49.52
C PRO A 30 -10.59 -72.64 -49.58
N LEU A 31 -11.17 -71.48 -49.29
CA LEU A 31 -12.62 -71.26 -49.30
C LEU A 31 -13.14 -70.76 -50.65
N LEU A 32 -12.24 -70.47 -51.60
CA LEU A 32 -12.62 -70.04 -52.95
C LEU A 32 -12.86 -71.26 -53.83
N LYS A 33 -13.95 -71.28 -54.61
CA LYS A 33 -14.36 -72.46 -55.41
C LYS A 33 -13.31 -72.94 -56.41
N LYS A 34 -12.49 -72.04 -56.95
CA LYS A 34 -11.41 -72.36 -57.90
C LYS A 34 -10.01 -72.18 -57.31
N GLY A 35 -9.91 -71.98 -55.98
CA GLY A 35 -8.67 -71.58 -55.33
C GLY A 35 -8.05 -70.33 -55.96
N GLY A 36 -6.73 -70.22 -55.85
CA GLY A 36 -5.94 -69.16 -56.48
C GLY A 36 -4.54 -69.07 -55.90
N SER A 37 -3.60 -68.52 -56.67
CA SER A 37 -2.26 -68.24 -56.14
C SER A 37 -2.31 -67.00 -55.24
N ASN A 38 -1.38 -66.91 -54.27
CA ASN A 38 -1.23 -65.72 -53.43
C ASN A 38 -1.04 -64.44 -54.27
N ARG A 39 -0.40 -64.53 -55.44
CA ARG A 39 -0.19 -63.40 -56.36
C ARG A 39 -1.47 -62.94 -57.05
N GLU A 40 -2.40 -63.87 -57.31
CA GLU A 40 -3.68 -63.55 -57.96
C GLU A 40 -4.71 -62.99 -56.97
N VAL A 41 -4.79 -63.57 -55.77
CA VAL A 41 -5.79 -63.25 -54.73
C VAL A 41 -5.32 -62.06 -53.86
N GLY A 42 -4.01 -61.89 -53.71
CA GLY A 42 -3.37 -60.87 -52.88
C GLY A 42 -3.85 -59.44 -53.12
N PRO A 43 -3.81 -58.92 -54.37
CA PRO A 43 -4.24 -57.55 -54.68
C PRO A 43 -5.70 -57.29 -54.30
N ALA A 44 -6.59 -58.23 -54.62
CA ALA A 44 -8.01 -58.08 -54.32
C ALA A 44 -8.32 -58.19 -52.82
N LEU A 45 -7.61 -59.04 -52.08
CA LEU A 45 -7.74 -59.07 -50.62
C LEU A 45 -7.23 -57.76 -49.99
N ALA A 46 -6.17 -57.15 -50.53
CA ALA A 46 -5.68 -55.87 -50.05
C ALA A 46 -6.72 -54.75 -50.25
N GLU A 47 -7.38 -54.72 -51.40
CA GLU A 47 -8.50 -53.80 -51.67
C GLU A 47 -9.67 -54.02 -50.70
N TRP A 48 -10.04 -55.28 -50.43
CA TRP A 48 -11.07 -55.59 -49.43
C TRP A 48 -10.66 -55.09 -48.03
N LYS A 49 -9.40 -55.32 -47.63
CA LYS A 49 -8.88 -54.87 -46.32
C LYS A 49 -8.91 -53.35 -46.19
N ALA A 50 -8.53 -52.63 -47.24
CA ALA A 50 -8.60 -51.17 -47.27
C ALA A 50 -10.05 -50.68 -47.19
N ALA A 51 -10.96 -51.25 -47.99
CA ALA A 51 -12.38 -50.88 -48.01
C ALA A 51 -13.10 -51.12 -46.67
N LYS A 52 -12.68 -52.14 -45.90
CA LYS A 52 -13.26 -52.48 -44.60
C LYS A 52 -12.57 -51.80 -43.42
N GLY A 53 -11.52 -51.00 -43.64
CA GLY A 53 -10.70 -50.46 -42.56
C GLY A 53 -10.07 -51.56 -41.69
N TYR A 54 -9.70 -52.68 -42.30
CA TYR A 54 -9.30 -53.89 -41.60
C TYR A 54 -7.93 -53.74 -40.93
N ALA A 55 -7.93 -53.38 -39.65
CA ALA A 55 -6.76 -53.37 -38.77
C ALA A 55 -6.94 -54.42 -37.67
N PRO A 56 -6.44 -55.67 -37.84
CA PRO A 56 -6.62 -56.69 -36.81
C PRO A 56 -5.90 -56.24 -35.54
N ALA A 57 -6.62 -56.22 -34.41
CA ALA A 57 -6.02 -56.01 -33.10
C ALA A 57 -4.85 -57.00 -32.93
N LEU A 58 -3.65 -56.45 -32.75
CA LEU A 58 -2.50 -57.23 -32.32
C LEU A 58 -2.88 -57.79 -30.95
N LYS A 59 -2.92 -59.11 -30.84
CA LYS A 59 -2.98 -59.74 -29.52
C LYS A 59 -1.61 -59.48 -28.90
N ILE A 60 -1.48 -58.40 -28.15
CA ILE A 60 -0.32 -58.15 -27.31
C ILE A 60 -0.39 -59.26 -26.27
N LYS A 61 0.41 -60.31 -26.47
CA LYS A 61 0.72 -61.24 -25.39
C LYS A 61 1.40 -60.39 -24.31
N GLU A 62 1.03 -60.59 -23.05
CA GLU A 62 1.68 -59.92 -21.92
C GLU A 62 3.19 -59.84 -22.16
N LEU A 63 3.79 -58.67 -21.91
CA LEU A 63 5.23 -58.51 -22.13
C LEU A 63 5.97 -59.63 -21.40
N PRO A 64 7.03 -60.20 -21.97
CA PRO A 64 7.89 -61.12 -21.24
C PRO A 64 8.24 -60.57 -19.86
N VAL A 65 8.11 -61.38 -18.82
CA VAL A 65 8.38 -60.99 -17.42
C VAL A 65 9.68 -60.19 -17.25
N PRO A 66 10.82 -60.55 -17.90
CA PRO A 66 12.04 -59.75 -17.79
C PRO A 66 11.90 -58.29 -18.26
N LEU A 67 11.04 -58.04 -19.26
CA LEU A 67 10.76 -56.68 -19.73
C LEU A 67 9.80 -55.94 -18.78
N GLN A 68 8.85 -56.64 -18.16
CA GLN A 68 7.98 -56.04 -17.14
C GLN A 68 8.80 -55.61 -15.92
N ASP A 69 9.69 -56.46 -15.43
CA ASP A 69 10.56 -56.18 -14.29
C ASP A 69 11.51 -55.02 -14.59
N ALA A 70 12.09 -54.99 -15.80
CA ALA A 70 12.93 -53.88 -16.23
C ALA A 70 12.17 -52.56 -16.28
N LEU A 71 10.94 -52.55 -16.80
CA LEU A 71 10.09 -51.36 -16.83
C LEU A 71 9.66 -50.92 -15.42
N ALA A 72 9.29 -51.85 -14.56
CA ALA A 72 8.93 -51.57 -13.17
C ALA A 72 10.09 -50.96 -12.39
N LYS A 73 11.31 -51.49 -12.60
CA LYS A 73 12.53 -50.93 -12.01
C LYS A 73 12.78 -49.51 -12.50
N VAL A 74 12.73 -49.26 -13.82
CA VAL A 74 12.92 -47.92 -14.38
C VAL A 74 11.88 -46.94 -13.85
N ALA A 75 10.61 -47.36 -13.73
CA ALA A 75 9.56 -46.53 -13.16
C ALA A 75 9.81 -46.21 -11.67
N GLY A 76 10.27 -47.20 -10.90
CA GLY A 76 10.64 -47.02 -9.49
C GLY A 76 11.82 -46.07 -9.32
N ASP A 77 12.88 -46.25 -10.10
CA ASP A 77 14.07 -45.41 -10.10
C ASP A 77 13.73 -43.96 -10.50
N LEU A 78 12.89 -43.79 -11.54
CA LEU A 78 12.40 -42.50 -11.98
C LEU A 78 11.56 -41.80 -10.89
N TRP A 79 10.67 -42.54 -10.23
CA TRP A 79 9.83 -42.01 -9.16
C TRP A 79 10.66 -41.62 -7.93
N ALA A 80 11.66 -42.42 -7.56
CA ALA A 80 12.59 -42.10 -6.48
C ALA A 80 13.39 -40.83 -6.79
N ALA A 81 13.92 -40.72 -8.03
CA ALA A 81 14.64 -39.53 -8.47
C ALA A 81 13.74 -38.28 -8.49
N ALA A 82 12.49 -38.41 -8.96
CA ALA A 82 11.53 -37.32 -8.97
C ALA A 82 11.18 -36.84 -7.55
N GLN A 83 10.98 -37.75 -6.61
CA GLN A 83 10.74 -37.41 -5.20
C GLN A 83 11.95 -36.73 -4.55
N ALA A 84 13.15 -37.23 -4.82
CA ALA A 84 14.37 -36.62 -4.31
C ALA A 84 14.56 -35.19 -4.83
N GLU A 85 14.34 -34.96 -6.12
CA GLU A 85 14.41 -33.62 -6.72
C GLU A 85 13.31 -32.70 -6.16
N ALA A 86 12.08 -33.20 -6.00
CA ALA A 86 10.99 -32.42 -5.40
C ALA A 86 11.29 -32.01 -3.95
N ALA A 87 11.83 -32.93 -3.14
CA ALA A 87 12.24 -32.64 -1.76
C ALA A 87 13.39 -31.61 -1.72
N ALA A 88 14.36 -31.73 -2.63
CA ALA A 88 15.46 -30.78 -2.75
C ALA A 88 14.98 -29.38 -3.19
N ARG A 89 14.00 -29.30 -4.10
CA ARG A 89 13.37 -28.01 -4.49
C ARG A 89 12.64 -27.38 -3.33
N LEU A 90 11.80 -28.15 -2.63
CA LEU A 90 11.03 -27.64 -1.50
C LEU A 90 11.93 -27.19 -0.34
N THR A 91 13.07 -27.84 -0.14
CA THR A 91 14.08 -27.39 0.84
C THR A 91 14.69 -26.06 0.43
N ARG A 92 15.13 -25.94 -0.84
CA ARG A 92 15.64 -24.68 -1.40
C ARG A 92 14.63 -23.55 -1.31
N ASP A 93 13.36 -23.82 -1.62
CA ASP A 93 12.29 -22.82 -1.56
C ASP A 93 12.05 -22.35 -0.12
N ARG A 94 12.08 -23.26 0.85
CA ARG A 94 11.97 -22.90 2.29
C ARG A 94 13.13 -22.04 2.75
N GLU A 95 14.36 -22.38 2.34
CA GLU A 95 15.56 -21.60 2.68
C GLU A 95 15.49 -20.20 2.06
N ASN A 96 15.13 -20.11 0.78
CA ASN A 96 14.95 -18.83 0.10
C ASN A 96 13.86 -17.97 0.77
N LEU A 97 12.71 -18.56 1.09
CA LEU A 97 11.64 -17.86 1.79
C LEU A 97 12.09 -17.38 3.17
N ALA A 98 12.80 -18.20 3.93
CA ALA A 98 13.33 -17.82 5.23
C ALA A 98 14.29 -16.61 5.14
N VAL A 99 15.13 -16.56 4.11
CA VAL A 99 16.01 -15.41 3.85
C VAL A 99 15.17 -14.16 3.52
N THR A 100 14.15 -14.28 2.66
CA THR A 100 13.29 -13.13 2.33
C THR A 100 12.51 -12.60 3.51
N VAL A 101 11.99 -13.50 4.38
CA VAL A 101 11.27 -13.13 5.59
C VAL A 101 12.20 -12.36 6.53
N ARG A 102 13.40 -12.88 6.80
CA ARG A 102 14.37 -12.19 7.66
C ARG A 102 14.74 -10.81 7.13
N ALA A 103 15.05 -10.69 5.83
CA ALA A 103 15.33 -9.40 5.21
C ALA A 103 14.14 -8.44 5.33
N SER A 104 12.91 -8.93 5.19
CA SER A 104 11.71 -8.11 5.38
C SER A 104 11.51 -7.66 6.83
N GLU A 105 11.79 -8.53 7.80
CA GLU A 105 11.70 -8.22 9.24
C GLU A 105 12.74 -7.16 9.63
N GLU A 106 13.96 -7.27 9.12
CA GLU A 106 15.02 -6.27 9.32
C GLU A 106 14.62 -4.90 8.74
N LEU A 107 14.07 -4.86 7.52
CA LEU A 107 13.57 -3.63 6.91
C LEU A 107 12.40 -3.02 7.68
N LEU A 108 11.50 -3.85 8.20
CA LEU A 108 10.36 -3.39 9.01
C LEU A 108 10.84 -2.80 10.33
N ALA A 109 11.81 -3.43 11.00
CA ALA A 109 12.40 -2.90 12.22
C ALA A 109 13.04 -1.51 11.97
N GLU A 110 13.84 -1.39 10.91
CA GLU A 110 14.48 -0.12 10.55
C GLU A 110 13.46 0.97 10.16
N ALA A 111 12.35 0.59 9.54
CA ALA A 111 11.27 1.52 9.20
C ALA A 111 10.52 2.01 10.46
N LEU A 112 10.31 1.14 11.44
CA LEU A 112 9.72 1.50 12.73
C LEU A 112 10.63 2.45 13.52
N ASP A 113 11.94 2.18 13.58
CA ASP A 113 12.91 3.06 14.24
C ASP A 113 12.91 4.48 13.62
N ARG A 114 12.81 4.56 12.28
CA ARG A 114 12.69 5.85 11.57
C ARG A 114 11.37 6.55 11.84
N LEU A 115 10.27 5.80 11.97
CA LEU A 115 8.96 6.35 12.30
C LEU A 115 8.98 6.96 13.70
N ASP A 116 9.51 6.23 14.69
CA ASP A 116 9.64 6.71 16.07
C ASP A 116 10.48 8.00 16.14
N ALA A 117 11.60 8.04 15.40
CA ALA A 117 12.43 9.24 15.31
C ALA A 117 11.68 10.43 14.68
N ALA A 118 10.93 10.20 13.61
CA ALA A 118 10.13 11.23 12.95
C ALA A 118 8.98 11.73 13.83
N GLU A 119 8.32 10.85 14.57
CA GLU A 119 7.27 11.21 15.52
C GLU A 119 7.82 12.08 16.66
N ALA A 120 9.01 11.75 17.18
CA ALA A 120 9.71 12.56 18.17
C ALA A 120 10.08 13.96 17.61
N GLU A 121 10.56 14.03 16.36
CA GLU A 121 10.86 15.30 15.71
C GLU A 121 9.60 16.16 15.53
N ILE A 122 8.50 15.57 15.05
CA ILE A 122 7.21 16.25 14.88
C ILE A 122 6.71 16.78 16.23
N ALA A 123 6.82 15.99 17.30
CA ALA A 123 6.45 16.43 18.64
C ALA A 123 7.29 17.64 19.09
N GLY A 124 8.61 17.59 18.89
CA GLY A 124 9.52 18.69 19.20
C GLY A 124 9.23 19.95 18.38
N LEU A 125 8.95 19.81 17.09
CA LEU A 125 8.57 20.92 16.21
C LEU A 125 7.24 21.56 16.64
N ARG A 126 6.23 20.76 16.99
CA ARG A 126 4.93 21.27 17.49
C ARG A 126 5.09 22.06 18.79
N GLU A 127 5.94 21.59 19.71
CA GLU A 127 6.23 22.32 20.93
C GLU A 127 6.98 23.63 20.64
N SER A 128 7.95 23.60 19.73
CA SER A 128 8.67 24.79 19.27
C SER A 128 7.73 25.84 18.67
N VAL A 129 6.82 25.42 17.79
CA VAL A 129 5.79 26.29 17.20
C VAL A 129 4.92 26.89 18.29
N THR A 130 4.42 26.07 19.22
CA THR A 130 3.57 26.55 20.33
C THR A 130 4.30 27.60 21.18
N ARG A 131 5.59 27.37 21.49
CA ARG A 131 6.43 28.34 22.22
C ARG A 131 6.66 29.63 21.42
N ALA A 132 6.92 29.51 20.12
CA ALA A 132 7.10 30.66 19.23
C ALA A 132 5.81 31.50 19.12
N GLU A 133 4.66 30.86 18.94
CA GLU A 133 3.35 31.50 18.90
C GLU A 133 3.03 32.21 20.21
N ALA A 134 3.26 31.56 21.35
CA ALA A 134 3.07 32.18 22.67
C ALA A 134 3.96 33.42 22.87
N ARG A 135 5.22 33.37 22.37
CA ARG A 135 6.14 34.51 22.40
C ARG A 135 5.65 35.65 21.50
N LEU A 136 5.19 35.34 20.29
CA LEU A 136 4.63 36.31 19.36
C LEU A 136 3.37 36.97 19.93
N GLU A 137 2.47 36.19 20.52
CA GLU A 137 1.24 36.71 21.11
C GLU A 137 1.52 37.63 22.30
N ARG A 138 2.52 37.29 23.13
CA ARG A 138 3.00 38.17 24.20
C ARG A 138 3.53 39.50 23.65
N GLY A 139 4.40 39.45 22.65
CA GLY A 139 4.95 40.66 22.00
C GLY A 139 3.86 41.54 21.38
N ARG A 140 2.95 40.94 20.61
CA ARG A 140 1.79 41.64 20.00
C ARG A 140 0.88 42.26 21.05
N SER A 141 0.68 41.58 22.18
CA SER A 141 -0.11 42.09 23.30
C SER A 141 0.58 43.28 23.97
N GLU A 142 1.88 43.20 24.25
CA GLU A 142 2.66 44.31 24.83
C GLU A 142 2.62 45.56 23.93
N GLU A 143 2.92 45.41 22.64
CA GLU A 143 2.94 46.54 21.69
C GLU A 143 1.58 47.24 21.57
N PHE A 144 0.50 46.45 21.58
CA PHE A 144 -0.84 46.98 21.56
C PHE A 144 -1.15 47.76 22.83
N TRP A 145 -0.88 47.19 24.01
CA TRP A 145 -1.15 47.90 25.26
C TRP A 145 -0.30 49.17 25.36
N ASP A 146 0.94 49.16 24.89
CA ASP A 146 1.76 50.37 24.83
C ASP A 146 1.22 51.41 23.83
N ARG A 147 0.58 50.97 22.74
CA ARG A 147 -0.13 51.87 21.82
C ARG A 147 -1.36 52.48 22.49
N VAL A 148 -2.17 51.66 23.18
CA VAL A 148 -3.33 52.11 23.98
C VAL A 148 -2.89 53.13 25.03
N MET A 149 -1.82 52.84 25.79
CA MET A 149 -1.35 53.75 26.84
C MET A 149 -0.84 55.07 26.27
N ARG A 150 -0.12 55.05 25.13
CA ARG A 150 0.29 56.28 24.43
C ARG A 150 -0.90 57.11 23.97
N GLU A 151 -1.94 56.47 23.46
CA GLU A 151 -3.15 57.18 23.04
C GLU A 151 -3.87 57.84 24.22
N ILE A 152 -4.00 57.13 25.34
CA ILE A 152 -4.61 57.67 26.56
C ILE A 152 -3.78 58.82 27.12
N TYR A 153 -2.46 58.69 27.09
CA TYR A 153 -1.55 59.76 27.49
C TYR A 153 -1.83 61.06 26.72
N GLU A 154 -2.02 60.96 25.41
CA GLU A 154 -2.39 62.11 24.57
C GLU A 154 -3.81 62.64 24.86
N ILE A 155 -4.78 61.78 25.13
CA ILE A 155 -6.13 62.19 25.53
C ILE A 155 -6.09 63.00 26.83
N LEU A 156 -5.38 62.51 27.85
CA LEU A 156 -5.25 63.18 29.14
C LEU A 156 -4.46 64.49 29.03
N ARG A 157 -3.54 64.61 28.05
CA ARG A 157 -2.87 65.88 27.74
C ARG A 157 -3.85 66.96 27.28
N ALA A 158 -4.87 66.59 26.51
CA ALA A 158 -5.88 67.53 25.99
C ALA A 158 -7.02 67.81 26.97
N SER A 159 -7.43 66.81 27.76
CA SER A 159 -8.69 66.85 28.53
C SER A 159 -8.53 66.89 30.05
N GLY A 160 -7.30 66.73 30.59
CA GLY A 160 -7.04 66.72 32.03
C GLY A 160 -7.39 65.41 32.73
N THR A 161 -7.66 65.44 34.03
CA THR A 161 -7.95 64.24 34.85
C THR A 161 -9.29 63.60 34.45
N MET A 162 -9.28 62.30 34.17
CA MET A 162 -10.49 61.58 33.71
C MET A 162 -10.63 60.19 34.32
N THR A 163 -11.86 59.69 34.40
CA THR A 163 -12.15 58.29 34.78
C THR A 163 -11.89 57.34 33.61
N ALA A 164 -11.62 56.06 33.90
CA ALA A 164 -11.43 55.03 32.87
C ALA A 164 -12.63 54.89 31.92
N ALA A 165 -13.86 55.12 32.40
CA ALA A 165 -15.06 55.08 31.56
C ALA A 165 -15.14 56.27 30.57
N GLN A 166 -14.70 57.46 30.99
CA GLN A 166 -14.62 58.63 30.11
C GLN A 166 -13.50 58.47 29.08
N ILE A 167 -12.33 57.97 29.50
CA ILE A 167 -11.20 57.68 28.61
C ILE A 167 -11.61 56.69 27.53
N LEU A 168 -12.31 55.60 27.89
CA LEU A 168 -12.76 54.59 26.94
C LEU A 168 -13.64 55.15 25.82
N ARG A 169 -14.46 56.18 26.10
CA ARG A 169 -15.31 56.85 25.10
C ARG A 169 -14.53 57.73 24.12
N LEU A 170 -13.34 58.18 24.52
CA LEU A 170 -12.48 59.07 23.73
C LEU A 170 -11.40 58.30 22.94
N LEU A 171 -11.25 57.00 23.17
CA LEU A 171 -10.35 56.16 22.40
C LEU A 171 -10.81 56.06 20.93
N LYS A 172 -9.83 56.03 20.03
CA LYS A 172 -10.02 55.89 18.59
C LYS A 172 -10.79 54.61 18.29
N PRO A 173 -11.75 54.64 17.35
CA PRO A 173 -12.48 53.45 16.94
C PRO A 173 -11.60 52.29 16.47
N ALA A 174 -10.44 52.59 15.87
CA ALA A 174 -9.46 51.58 15.45
C ALA A 174 -8.85 50.82 16.64
N THR A 175 -8.59 51.51 17.76
CA THR A 175 -8.03 50.93 18.99
C THR A 175 -9.06 50.08 19.71
N VAL A 176 -10.32 50.51 19.73
CA VAL A 176 -11.44 49.73 20.28
C VAL A 176 -11.69 48.47 19.46
N ARG A 177 -11.70 48.56 18.11
CA ARG A 177 -11.82 47.39 17.23
C ARG A 177 -10.67 46.40 17.42
N GLY A 178 -9.43 46.89 17.47
CA GLY A 178 -8.26 46.03 17.69
C GLY A 178 -8.24 45.32 19.04
N ALA A 179 -9.05 45.78 20.02
CA ALA A 179 -9.23 45.09 21.28
C ALA A 179 -10.33 44.02 21.26
N ALA A 180 -11.29 44.11 20.34
CA ALA A 180 -12.34 43.11 20.15
C ALA A 180 -11.77 41.79 19.60
N ASP A 181 -10.70 41.88 18.81
CA ASP A 181 -10.00 40.72 18.21
C ASP A 181 -9.06 40.00 19.20
N ARG A 182 -9.01 40.44 20.47
CA ARG A 182 -8.08 39.93 21.49
C ARG A 182 -8.83 39.19 22.60
N ARG A 183 -8.13 38.27 23.28
CA ARG A 183 -8.70 37.47 24.39
C ARG A 183 -9.18 38.28 25.59
N GLU A 184 -8.74 39.53 25.74
CA GLU A 184 -9.12 40.39 26.87
C GLU A 184 -9.84 41.65 26.33
N PRO A 185 -11.19 41.73 26.44
CA PRO A 185 -11.93 42.86 25.90
C PRO A 185 -11.59 44.16 26.63
N LEU A 186 -11.58 45.26 25.87
CA LEU A 186 -11.32 46.61 26.38
C LEU A 186 -12.55 47.13 27.14
N THR A 187 -12.66 46.74 28.41
CA THR A 187 -13.69 47.22 29.33
C THR A 187 -13.14 48.32 30.25
N PRO A 188 -13.99 49.16 30.86
CA PRO A 188 -13.52 50.15 31.84
C PRO A 188 -12.74 49.52 32.99
N ARG A 189 -13.12 48.30 33.41
CA ARG A 189 -12.44 47.53 34.47
C ARG A 189 -11.04 47.09 34.03
N THR A 190 -10.93 46.51 32.83
CA THR A 190 -9.65 46.09 32.26
C THR A 190 -8.72 47.29 32.10
N LEU A 191 -9.25 48.38 31.57
CA LEU A 191 -8.50 49.60 31.33
C LEU A 191 -7.98 50.20 32.64
N HIS A 192 -8.86 50.33 33.64
CA HIS A 192 -8.48 50.78 34.98
C HIS A 192 -7.36 49.90 35.57
N LYS A 193 -7.46 48.57 35.45
CA LYS A 193 -6.44 47.63 35.93
C LYS A 193 -5.09 47.89 35.25
N LYS A 194 -5.06 47.97 33.91
CA LYS A 194 -3.82 48.18 33.15
C LYS A 194 -3.21 49.56 33.44
N MET A 195 -4.02 50.60 33.54
CA MET A 195 -3.57 51.95 33.93
C MET A 195 -3.02 51.97 35.35
N SER A 196 -3.67 51.31 36.31
CA SER A 196 -3.18 51.21 37.70
C SER A 196 -1.81 50.53 37.79
N VAL A 197 -1.58 49.49 36.98
CA VAL A 197 -0.24 48.86 36.88
C VAL A 197 0.79 49.85 36.36
N ARG A 198 0.46 50.68 35.36
CA ARG A 198 1.39 51.71 34.86
C ARG A 198 1.68 52.79 35.90
N VAL A 199 0.67 53.20 36.68
CA VAL A 199 0.85 54.09 37.84
C VAL A 199 1.81 53.46 38.87
N SER A 200 1.66 52.18 39.22
CA SER A 200 2.56 51.53 40.19
C SER A 200 4.00 51.41 39.71
N HIS A 201 4.22 51.39 38.38
CA HIS A 201 5.56 51.45 37.81
C HIS A 201 6.09 52.89 37.66
N GLY A 202 5.27 53.92 37.91
CA GLY A 202 5.64 55.33 37.78
C GLY A 202 5.61 55.89 36.35
N TRP A 203 4.94 55.22 35.41
CA TRP A 203 4.92 55.61 34.00
C TRP A 203 3.51 55.96 33.51
N TYR A 204 3.46 56.85 32.51
CA TYR A 204 2.28 57.35 31.79
C TYR A 204 1.27 58.14 32.63
N PHE A 205 0.89 57.65 33.81
CA PHE A 205 -0.24 58.20 34.56
C PHE A 205 0.06 58.38 36.03
N GLU A 206 -0.64 59.32 36.63
CA GLU A 206 -0.72 59.53 38.07
C GLU A 206 -2.16 59.33 38.54
N ARG A 207 -2.32 58.99 39.81
CA ARG A 207 -3.65 58.82 40.42
C ARG A 207 -4.09 60.15 41.00
N GLY A 208 -5.09 60.77 40.37
CA GLY A 208 -5.78 61.95 40.90
C GLY A 208 -6.93 61.58 41.84
N GLU A 209 -7.55 62.59 42.45
CA GLU A 209 -8.66 62.41 43.42
C GLU A 209 -9.87 61.67 42.83
N THR A 210 -10.20 61.94 41.56
CA THR A 210 -11.41 61.44 40.90
C THR A 210 -11.12 60.53 39.71
N GLY A 211 -9.85 60.28 39.37
CA GLY A 211 -9.47 59.54 38.17
C GLY A 211 -7.97 59.48 37.91
N PHE A 212 -7.59 59.32 36.65
CA PHE A 212 -6.20 59.29 36.21
C PHE A 212 -5.82 60.63 35.60
N SER A 213 -4.66 61.15 35.97
CA SER A 213 -4.02 62.33 35.37
C SER A 213 -2.76 61.92 34.61
N ARG A 214 -2.22 62.85 33.82
CA ARG A 214 -0.98 62.63 33.07
C ARG A 214 0.20 62.58 34.02
N GLY A 215 1.00 61.52 33.93
CA GLY A 215 2.26 61.39 34.65
C GLY A 215 3.48 61.52 33.75
N THR A 216 4.58 60.89 34.16
CA THR A 216 5.85 60.88 33.41
C THR A 216 5.78 59.93 32.21
N PHE A 217 6.01 60.44 31.01
CA PHE A 217 6.09 59.60 29.81
C PHE A 217 7.39 58.80 29.82
N PRO A 218 7.40 57.53 29.40
CA PRO A 218 8.65 56.82 29.19
C PRO A 218 9.45 57.47 28.06
N THR A 219 10.50 58.20 28.41
CA THR A 219 11.52 58.57 27.42
C THR A 219 12.14 57.28 26.86
N LEU A 220 12.21 57.20 25.53
CA LEU A 220 12.65 56.03 24.77
C LEU A 220 13.97 55.46 25.31
N GLY A 221 13.87 54.39 26.09
CA GLY A 221 15.00 53.76 26.78
C GLY A 221 14.77 52.29 27.06
N ARG A 222 14.21 51.53 26.10
CA ARG A 222 14.56 50.10 25.99
C ARG A 222 15.83 50.02 25.16
N ALA A 223 16.97 50.29 25.78
CA ALA A 223 18.12 49.48 25.47
C ALA A 223 17.75 48.03 25.82
N ARG A 224 18.09 47.12 24.92
CA ARG A 224 18.07 45.69 25.14
C ARG A 224 19.00 45.35 26.33
N GLU A 225 18.47 45.26 27.53
CA GLU A 225 19.01 44.42 28.61
C GLU A 225 17.98 43.29 28.75
N ALA A 226 18.14 42.07 28.22
CA ALA A 226 19.31 41.19 28.19
C ALA A 226 19.94 41.00 29.59
N ALA A 227 19.10 40.73 30.58
CA ALA A 227 19.53 39.93 31.71
C ALA A 227 19.78 38.48 31.22
N PRO A 228 20.99 37.91 31.35
CA PRO A 228 21.21 36.49 31.10
C PRO A 228 20.54 35.68 32.23
N PRO A 229 19.97 34.50 31.94
CA PRO A 229 19.52 33.61 33.01
C PRO A 229 20.74 33.05 33.75
N ALA A 230 20.68 33.10 35.08
CA ALA A 230 21.43 32.22 35.97
C ALA A 230 20.76 30.84 36.01
#